data_AF-A0A814GSM7-F1
#
_entry.id   AF-A0A814GSM7-F1
#
_cell.length_a   1.000
_cell.length_b   1.000
_cell.length_c   1.000
_cell.angle_alpha   90.00
_cell.angle_beta   90.00
_cell.angle_gamma   90.00
#
_symmetry.space_group_name_H-M   'P 1'
#
loop_
_entity.id
_entity.type
_entity.pdbx_description
1 polymer ?
#
loop_
_entity_poly.entity_id
_entity_poly.type
_entity_poly.pdbx_seq_one_letter_code
_entity_poly.pdbx_strand_id
1 'polypeptide(L)'
;MTSKHPYVYMADQQINPLLICSICQNPFVDPVTSEDHRRGCRDCFTKYLSSQSVTVTPIQEWIVLEMLNSLLVECTKCNENKIRRGDLKRHEEKSCRRALVLCKAADIKCPWQGVREELDTHVKQCVFEPLRPVLAEIIMENKQLKEKIDRLEILIKKFTERN
;
A
#
# COMPACT_ATOMS: atom_id res chain seq x y z
N MET A 1 -15.08 -11.03 18.03
CA MET A 1 -13.88 -10.27 17.61
C MET A 1 -14.22 -9.56 16.30
N THR A 2 -14.68 -8.32 16.39
CA THR A 2 -15.12 -7.52 15.23
C THR A 2 -13.93 -7.19 14.35
N SER A 3 -13.89 -7.77 13.15
CA SER A 3 -12.94 -7.41 12.09
C SER A 3 -12.99 -5.89 11.89
N LYS A 4 -11.89 -5.18 12.17
CA LYS A 4 -11.83 -3.73 12.04
C LYS A 4 -12.04 -3.38 10.56
N HIS A 5 -13.09 -2.61 10.29
CA HIS A 5 -13.39 -2.15 8.94
C HIS A 5 -12.29 -1.17 8.47
N PRO A 6 -11.78 -1.28 7.23
CA PRO A 6 -10.62 -0.48 6.78
C PRO A 6 -10.94 1.00 6.55
N TYR A 7 -12.21 1.34 6.36
CA TYR A 7 -12.66 2.70 6.08
C TYR A 7 -13.44 3.29 7.26
N VAL A 8 -13.19 4.56 7.55
CA VAL A 8 -14.01 5.39 8.45
C VAL A 8 -14.87 6.29 7.57
N TYR A 9 -16.17 6.02 7.54
CA TYR A 9 -17.12 6.76 6.71
C TYR A 9 -17.61 8.02 7.43
N MET A 10 -17.92 9.05 6.64
CA MET A 10 -18.49 10.29 7.16
C MET A 10 -19.92 10.06 7.68
N ALA A 11 -20.21 10.53 8.89
CA ALA A 11 -21.47 10.26 9.60
C ALA A 11 -22.70 10.96 8.98
N ASP A 12 -22.48 12.08 8.30
CA ASP A 12 -23.50 12.86 7.60
C ASP A 12 -23.82 12.34 6.19
N GLN A 13 -23.09 11.33 5.71
CA GLN A 13 -23.29 10.78 4.38
C GLN A 13 -24.46 9.80 4.34
N GLN A 14 -25.40 10.05 3.43
CA GLN A 14 -26.47 9.10 3.12
C GLN A 14 -25.90 7.99 2.22
N ILE A 15 -25.78 6.77 2.76
CA ILE A 15 -25.30 5.62 2.02
C ILE A 15 -26.49 4.74 1.63
N ASN A 16 -26.55 4.34 0.35
CA ASN A 16 -27.59 3.44 -0.13
C ASN A 16 -27.56 2.11 0.68
N PRO A 17 -28.65 1.70 1.33
CA PRO A 17 -28.71 0.46 2.11
C PRO A 17 -28.34 -0.80 1.32
N LEU A 18 -28.51 -0.79 -0.01
CA LEU A 18 -28.13 -1.89 -0.90
C LEU A 18 -26.60 -2.10 -1.01
N LEU A 19 -25.81 -1.16 -0.52
CA LEU A 19 -24.35 -1.23 -0.48
C LEU A 19 -23.82 -1.71 0.88
N ILE A 20 -24.69 -1.96 1.86
CA ILE A 20 -24.32 -2.28 3.24
C ILE A 20 -24.24 -3.79 3.44
N CYS A 21 -23.15 -4.24 4.06
CA CYS A 21 -22.96 -5.63 4.46
C CYS A 21 -23.90 -5.99 5.61
N SER A 22 -24.66 -7.07 5.45
CA SER A 22 -25.55 -7.62 6.48
C SER A 22 -24.83 -8.12 7.74
N ILE A 23 -23.51 -8.34 7.68
CA ILE A 23 -22.71 -8.87 8.79
C ILE A 23 -22.02 -7.75 9.56
N CYS A 24 -21.21 -6.92 8.88
CA CYS A 24 -20.47 -5.86 9.55
C CYS A 24 -21.20 -4.51 9.58
N GLN A 25 -22.37 -4.40 8.96
CA GLN A 25 -23.19 -3.18 8.91
C GLN A 25 -22.46 -1.97 8.31
N ASN A 26 -21.41 -2.21 7.52
CA ASN A 26 -20.65 -1.20 6.80
C ASN A 26 -20.77 -1.40 5.29
N PRO A 27 -20.54 -0.36 4.47
CA PRO A 27 -20.48 -0.48 3.03
C PRO A 27 -19.46 -1.54 2.58
N PHE A 28 -19.80 -2.33 1.56
CA PHE A 28 -19.04 -3.53 1.19
C PHE A 28 -17.54 -3.27 0.94
N VAL A 29 -16.68 -4.13 1.47
CA VAL A 29 -15.26 -4.24 1.12
C VAL A 29 -15.06 -5.55 0.37
N ASP A 30 -14.51 -5.45 -0.84
CA ASP A 30 -14.43 -6.56 -1.80
C ASP A 30 -15.78 -7.28 -1.91
N PRO A 31 -16.80 -6.61 -2.50
CA PRO A 31 -18.17 -7.08 -2.48
C PRO A 31 -18.30 -8.47 -3.11
N VAL A 32 -19.05 -9.34 -2.44
CA VAL A 32 -19.37 -10.69 -2.91
C VAL A 32 -20.87 -10.95 -2.82
N THR A 33 -21.36 -11.86 -3.65
CA THR A 33 -22.69 -12.45 -3.54
C THR A 33 -22.57 -13.94 -3.25
N SER A 34 -23.47 -14.48 -2.44
CA SER A 34 -23.64 -15.92 -2.27
C SER A 34 -24.57 -16.48 -3.35
N GLU A 35 -24.62 -17.82 -3.47
CA GLU A 35 -25.64 -18.53 -4.25
C GLU A 35 -27.07 -18.16 -3.81
N ASP A 36 -27.31 -18.02 -2.50
CA ASP A 36 -28.62 -17.57 -1.96
C ASP A 36 -28.92 -16.07 -2.15
N HIS A 37 -28.23 -15.40 -3.08
CA HIS A 37 -28.38 -13.96 -3.38
C HIS A 37 -28.12 -12.98 -2.21
N ARG A 38 -27.48 -13.43 -1.12
CA ARG A 38 -27.03 -12.54 -0.03
C ARG A 38 -25.76 -11.83 -0.46
N ARG A 39 -25.62 -10.54 -0.11
CA ARG A 39 -24.48 -9.70 -0.48
C ARG A 39 -23.72 -9.20 0.74
N GLY A 40 -22.41 -9.10 0.63
CA GLY A 40 -21.57 -8.64 1.74
C GLY A 40 -20.11 -8.45 1.39
N CYS A 41 -19.29 -8.16 2.40
CA CYS A 41 -17.84 -8.13 2.26
C CYS A 41 -17.29 -9.56 2.14
N ARG A 42 -16.28 -9.77 1.28
CA ARG A 42 -15.57 -11.05 1.15
C ARG A 42 -15.18 -11.63 2.51
N ASP A 43 -14.43 -10.88 3.30
CA ASP A 43 -13.96 -11.34 4.61
C ASP A 43 -15.08 -11.68 5.58
N CYS A 44 -16.19 -10.93 5.54
CA CYS A 44 -17.33 -11.20 6.40
C CYS A 44 -18.01 -12.52 6.03
N PHE A 45 -18.21 -12.74 4.73
CA PHE A 45 -18.87 -13.93 4.22
C PHE A 45 -17.97 -15.16 4.32
N THR A 46 -16.68 -15.04 4.01
CA THR A 46 -15.72 -16.13 4.20
C THR A 46 -15.62 -16.57 5.66
N LYS A 47 -15.64 -15.63 6.62
CA LYS A 47 -15.64 -15.97 8.06
C LYS A 47 -16.97 -16.60 8.50
N TYR A 48 -18.10 -15.99 8.14
CA TYR A 48 -19.43 -16.39 8.61
C TYR A 48 -19.99 -17.66 7.91
N LEU A 49 -19.69 -17.84 6.63
CA LEU A 49 -20.18 -18.97 5.81
C LEU A 49 -19.18 -20.12 5.73
N SER A 50 -18.01 -20.01 6.38
CA SER A 50 -17.02 -21.09 6.46
C SER A 50 -17.61 -22.43 6.96
N SER A 51 -18.67 -22.37 7.77
CA SER A 51 -19.37 -23.56 8.28
C SER A 51 -20.52 -24.05 7.39
N GLN A 52 -20.88 -23.34 6.31
CA GLN A 52 -22.09 -23.60 5.51
C GLN A 52 -21.80 -24.13 4.10
N SER A 53 -20.53 -24.33 3.70
CA SER A 53 -20.13 -24.77 2.35
C SER A 53 -20.72 -23.93 1.20
N VAL A 54 -21.09 -22.67 1.47
CA VAL A 54 -21.68 -21.76 0.47
C VAL A 54 -20.56 -21.11 -0.33
N THR A 55 -20.63 -21.22 -1.66
CA THR A 55 -19.69 -20.51 -2.53
C THR A 55 -20.05 -19.03 -2.62
N VAL A 56 -19.03 -18.18 -2.75
CA VAL A 56 -19.20 -16.72 -2.88
C VAL A 56 -18.51 -16.25 -4.15
N THR A 57 -19.22 -15.46 -4.95
CA THR A 57 -18.71 -14.89 -6.20
C THR A 57 -18.45 -13.39 -6.03
N PRO A 58 -17.36 -12.84 -6.60
CA PRO A 58 -17.11 -11.41 -6.58
C PRO A 58 -18.18 -10.64 -7.36
N ILE A 59 -18.66 -9.54 -6.78
CA ILE A 59 -19.48 -8.53 -7.47
C ILE A 59 -18.51 -7.66 -8.29
N GLN A 60 -18.63 -7.68 -9.61
CA GLN A 60 -17.74 -6.97 -10.54
C GLN A 60 -18.44 -5.84 -11.31
N GLU A 61 -19.73 -5.64 -11.04
CA GLU A 61 -20.57 -4.64 -11.68
C GLU A 61 -19.97 -3.25 -11.44
N TRP A 62 -19.50 -2.63 -12.52
CA TRP A 62 -18.78 -1.36 -12.49
C TRP A 62 -19.55 -0.28 -11.72
N ILE A 63 -20.88 -0.23 -11.88
CA ILE A 63 -21.73 0.76 -11.23
C ILE A 63 -21.75 0.58 -9.70
N VAL A 64 -21.77 -0.68 -9.22
CA VAL A 64 -21.73 -0.96 -7.78
C VAL A 64 -20.37 -0.57 -7.21
N LEU A 65 -19.29 -0.91 -7.92
CA LEU A 65 -17.93 -0.54 -7.52
C LEU A 65 -17.74 0.98 -7.52
N GLU A 66 -18.28 1.69 -8.51
CA GLU A 66 -18.18 3.15 -8.59
C GLU A 66 -19.01 3.84 -7.49
N MET A 67 -20.20 3.32 -7.17
CA MET A 67 -21.00 3.81 -6.05
C MET A 67 -20.25 3.64 -4.72
N LEU A 68 -19.59 2.50 -4.51
CA LEU A 68 -18.75 2.27 -3.32
C LEU A 68 -17.53 3.22 -3.30
N ASN A 69 -16.82 3.35 -4.42
CA ASN A 69 -15.61 4.18 -4.52
C ASN A 69 -15.89 5.68 -4.36
N SER A 70 -17.12 6.11 -4.67
CA SER A 70 -17.57 7.50 -4.53
C SER A 70 -17.95 7.89 -3.11
N LEU A 71 -18.10 6.93 -2.18
CA LEU A 71 -18.36 7.22 -0.77
C LEU A 71 -17.22 8.04 -0.17
N LEU A 72 -17.55 9.02 0.65
CA LEU A 72 -16.57 9.84 1.36
C LEU A 72 -16.12 9.16 2.65
N VAL A 73 -14.81 9.23 2.88
CA VAL A 73 -14.12 8.66 4.04
C VAL A 73 -13.16 9.67 4.66
N GLU A 74 -12.77 9.37 5.89
CA GLU A 74 -11.74 10.09 6.62
C GLU A 74 -10.43 9.30 6.63
N CYS A 75 -9.31 10.00 6.45
CA CYS A 75 -7.99 9.41 6.64
C CYS A 75 -7.67 9.29 8.13
N THR A 76 -7.50 8.05 8.62
CA THR A 76 -7.14 7.79 10.03
C THR A 76 -5.75 8.27 10.44
N LYS A 77 -4.88 8.63 9.48
CA LYS A 77 -3.51 9.10 9.74
C LYS A 77 -3.45 10.61 9.90
N CYS A 78 -4.14 11.35 9.03
CA CYS A 78 -4.06 12.82 8.97
C CYS A 78 -5.38 13.55 9.26
N ASN A 79 -6.46 12.82 9.50
CA ASN A 79 -7.82 13.33 9.75
C ASN A 79 -8.37 14.21 8.62
N GLU A 80 -7.77 14.15 7.42
CA GLU A 80 -8.35 14.74 6.22
C GLU A 80 -9.64 13.99 5.88
N ASN A 81 -10.72 14.74 5.73
CA ASN A 81 -12.06 14.24 5.45
C ASN A 81 -12.44 14.47 3.99
N LYS A 82 -13.63 13.99 3.59
CA LYS A 82 -14.16 14.15 2.24
C LYS A 82 -13.26 13.55 1.15
N ILE A 83 -12.49 12.52 1.48
CA ILE A 83 -11.70 11.75 0.53
C ILE A 83 -12.63 10.71 -0.09
N ARG A 84 -12.66 10.60 -1.43
CA ARG A 84 -13.37 9.48 -2.08
C ARG A 84 -12.72 8.17 -1.64
N ARG A 85 -13.53 7.18 -1.26
CA ARG A 85 -13.06 5.87 -0.79
C ARG A 85 -12.07 5.25 -1.76
N GLY A 86 -12.35 5.30 -3.07
CA GLY A 86 -11.46 4.78 -4.12
C GLY A 86 -10.11 5.51 -4.20
N ASP A 87 -10.05 6.75 -3.72
CA ASP A 87 -8.85 7.59 -3.72
C ASP A 87 -8.07 7.53 -2.40
N LEU A 88 -8.60 6.90 -1.34
CA LEU A 88 -7.95 6.87 -0.03
C LEU A 88 -6.54 6.28 -0.08
N LYS A 89 -6.37 5.14 -0.77
CA LYS A 89 -5.04 4.52 -0.93
C LYS A 89 -4.05 5.46 -1.64
N ARG A 90 -4.51 6.14 -2.70
CA ARG A 90 -3.69 7.14 -3.41
C ARG A 90 -3.34 8.31 -2.50
N HIS A 91 -4.28 8.78 -1.69
CA HIS A 91 -4.02 9.80 -0.69
C HIS A 91 -2.94 9.33 0.29
N GLU A 92 -3.07 8.14 0.89
CA GLU A 92 -2.10 7.62 1.86
C GLU A 92 -0.69 7.52 1.29
N GLU A 93 -0.55 7.11 0.03
CA GLU A 93 0.74 6.92 -0.64
C GLU A 93 1.36 8.24 -1.12
N LYS A 94 0.56 9.18 -1.62
CA LYS A 94 1.06 10.33 -2.39
C LYS A 94 0.92 11.69 -1.70
N SER A 95 -0.14 11.92 -0.93
CA SER A 95 -0.47 13.26 -0.42
C SER A 95 -0.72 13.34 1.08
N CYS A 96 -0.86 12.20 1.77
CA CYS A 96 -1.09 12.18 3.20
C CYS A 96 0.10 12.79 3.95
N ARG A 97 -0.16 13.87 4.69
CA ARG A 97 0.85 14.64 5.42
C ARG A 97 1.48 13.86 6.59
N ARG A 98 0.69 12.97 7.18
CA ARG A 98 1.09 12.11 8.31
C ARG A 98 1.48 10.70 7.89
N ALA A 99 1.63 10.45 6.58
CA ALA A 99 2.21 9.21 6.11
C ALA A 99 3.69 9.13 6.51
N LEU A 100 4.10 7.96 7.01
CA LEU A 100 5.51 7.66 7.23
C LEU A 100 6.21 7.53 5.88
N VAL A 101 7.23 8.35 5.66
CA VAL A 101 8.04 8.36 4.44
C VAL A 101 9.51 8.24 4.80
N LEU A 102 10.27 7.65 3.88
CA LEU A 102 11.72 7.60 3.97
C LEU A 102 12.33 8.87 3.39
N CYS A 103 13.51 9.24 3.85
CA CYS A 103 14.30 10.27 3.19
C CYS A 103 14.57 9.87 1.73
N LYS A 104 14.67 10.88 0.83
CA LYS A 104 15.10 10.63 -0.55
C LYS A 104 16.42 9.87 -0.56
N ALA A 105 17.38 10.24 0.29
CA ALA A 105 18.69 9.60 0.47
C ALA A 105 18.68 8.24 1.21
N ALA A 106 17.53 7.57 1.37
CA ALA A 106 17.46 6.25 2.00
C ALA A 106 18.19 5.16 1.19
N ASP A 107 18.28 5.33 -0.13
CA ASP A 107 19.09 4.50 -1.05
C ASP A 107 20.58 4.48 -0.66
N ILE A 108 21.12 5.63 -0.24
CA ILE A 108 22.49 5.78 0.28
C ILE A 108 22.54 5.72 1.81
N LYS A 109 21.56 5.02 2.42
CA LYS A 109 21.52 4.67 3.85
C LYS A 109 21.30 5.83 4.80
N CYS A 110 20.65 6.91 4.37
CA CYS A 110 20.09 7.85 5.32
C CYS A 110 19.10 7.12 6.26
N PRO A 111 19.29 7.17 7.59
CA PRO A 111 18.46 6.44 8.54
C PRO A 111 17.12 7.13 8.83
N TRP A 112 16.92 8.34 8.29
CA TRP A 112 15.75 9.14 8.60
C TRP A 112 14.49 8.53 7.98
N GLN A 113 13.50 8.36 8.84
CA GLN A 113 12.12 8.04 8.51
C GLN A 113 11.24 8.89 9.42
N GLY A 114 10.26 9.57 8.85
CA GLY A 114 9.39 10.48 9.59
C GLY A 114 8.08 10.70 8.88
N VAL A 115 7.25 11.60 9.41
CA VAL A 115 6.02 11.99 8.71
C VAL A 115 6.36 12.87 7.51
N ARG A 116 5.55 12.79 6.44
CA ARG A 116 5.77 13.55 5.20
C ARG A 116 5.93 15.05 5.43
N GLU A 117 5.19 15.61 6.37
CA GLU A 117 5.28 17.03 6.74
C GLU A 117 6.67 17.44 7.27
N GLU A 118 7.41 16.53 7.91
CA GLU A 118 8.76 16.78 8.42
C GLU A 118 9.84 16.58 7.35
N LEU A 119 9.51 15.97 6.20
CA LEU A 119 10.48 15.63 5.17
C LEU A 119 11.22 16.85 4.63
N ASP A 120 10.53 17.96 4.37
CA ASP A 120 11.16 19.17 3.84
C ASP A 120 12.12 19.80 4.84
N THR A 121 11.80 19.75 6.13
CA THR A 121 12.70 20.20 7.21
C THR A 121 13.91 19.29 7.30
N HIS A 122 13.72 17.97 7.23
CA HIS A 122 14.81 17.01 7.21
C HIS A 122 15.74 17.21 6.01
N VAL A 123 15.21 17.35 4.79
CA VAL A 123 16.02 17.48 3.56
C VAL A 123 16.97 18.68 3.63
N LYS A 124 16.58 19.78 4.28
CA LYS A 124 17.46 20.95 4.49
C LYS A 124 18.64 20.67 5.42
N GLN A 125 18.53 19.68 6.30
CA GLN A 125 19.55 19.29 7.28
C GLN A 125 20.20 17.93 6.95
N CYS A 126 19.75 17.28 5.88
CA CYS A 126 20.18 15.94 5.53
C CYS A 126 21.63 15.97 5.07
N VAL A 127 22.53 15.34 5.83
CA VAL A 127 23.95 15.24 5.46
C VAL A 127 24.18 14.30 4.27
N PHE A 128 23.25 13.38 4.01
CA PHE A 128 23.39 12.38 2.96
C PHE A 128 22.99 12.92 1.58
N GLU A 129 22.01 13.82 1.51
CA GLU A 129 21.53 14.38 0.24
C GLU A 129 22.65 15.09 -0.55
N PRO A 130 23.48 15.96 0.05
CA PRO A 130 24.61 16.59 -0.63
C PRO A 130 25.73 15.63 -1.01
N LEU A 131 25.84 14.47 -0.35
CA LEU A 131 26.88 13.47 -0.64
C LEU A 131 26.56 12.66 -1.92
N ARG A 132 25.33 12.73 -2.44
CA ARG A 132 24.90 11.94 -3.60
C ARG A 132 25.80 12.05 -4.83
N PRO A 133 26.21 13.26 -5.30
CA PRO A 133 27.03 13.35 -6.50
C PRO A 133 28.37 12.62 -6.34
N VAL A 134 29.02 12.78 -5.18
CA VAL A 134 30.31 12.14 -4.88
C VAL A 134 30.15 10.63 -4.71
N LEU A 135 29.11 10.20 -3.99
CA LEU A 135 28.82 8.78 -3.80
C LEU A 135 28.42 8.09 -5.10
N ALA A 136 27.76 8.78 -6.05
CA ALA A 136 27.38 8.20 -7.32
C ALA A 136 28.59 7.70 -8.13
N GLU A 137 29.67 8.49 -8.18
CA GLU A 137 30.92 8.10 -8.84
C GLU A 137 31.52 6.86 -8.15
N ILE A 138 31.66 6.90 -6.82
CA ILE A 138 32.23 5.80 -6.02
C ILE A 138 31.38 4.52 -6.15
N ILE A 139 30.05 4.63 -6.18
CA ILE A 139 29.13 3.50 -6.34
C ILE A 139 29.30 2.87 -7.73
N MET A 140 29.45 3.71 -8.76
CA MET A 140 29.66 3.24 -10.14
C MET A 140 31.00 2.51 -10.27
N GLU A 141 32.08 3.07 -9.73
CA GLU A 141 33.39 2.41 -9.72
C GLU A 141 33.37 1.08 -8.96
N ASN A 142 32.74 1.04 -7.77
CA ASN A 142 32.57 -0.19 -7.00
C ASN A 142 31.80 -1.26 -7.79
N LYS A 143 30.78 -0.86 -8.55
CA LYS A 143 30.04 -1.79 -9.42
C LYS A 143 30.94 -2.37 -10.50
N GLN A 144 31.73 -1.53 -11.19
CA GLN A 144 32.67 -1.99 -12.22
C GLN A 144 33.75 -2.91 -11.66
N LEU A 145 34.26 -2.62 -10.46
CA LEU A 145 35.25 -3.45 -9.79
C LEU A 145 34.68 -4.82 -9.40
N LYS A 146 33.47 -4.86 -8.85
CA LYS A 146 32.77 -6.14 -8.55
C LYS A 146 32.60 -7.00 -9.80
N GLU A 147 32.13 -6.40 -10.90
CA GLU A 147 32.00 -7.14 -12.17
C GLU A 147 33.35 -7.66 -12.71
N LYS A 148 34.46 -6.93 -12.48
CA LYS A 148 35.80 -7.42 -12.82
C LYS A 148 36.22 -8.59 -11.92
N ILE A 149 35.97 -8.52 -10.62
CA ILE A 149 36.25 -9.60 -9.66
C ILE A 149 35.47 -10.86 -10.07
N ASP A 150 34.16 -10.75 -10.29
CA ASP A 150 33.31 -11.88 -10.69
C ASP A 150 33.84 -12.55 -11.97
N ARG A 151 34.26 -11.75 -12.97
CA ARG A 151 34.85 -12.27 -14.22
C ARG A 151 36.16 -13.03 -13.97
N LEU A 152 37.02 -12.50 -13.11
CA LEU A 152 38.30 -13.13 -12.79
C LEU A 152 38.09 -14.44 -12.01
N GLU A 153 37.16 -14.46 -11.06
CA GLU A 153 36.79 -15.67 -10.32
C GLU A 153 36.28 -16.79 -11.26
N ILE A 154 35.44 -16.44 -12.23
CA ILE A 154 34.98 -17.38 -13.27
C ILE A 154 36.14 -17.94 -14.09
N LEU A 155 37.12 -17.09 -14.46
CA LEU A 155 38.28 -17.52 -15.23
C LEU A 155 39.20 -18.44 -14.43
N ILE A 156 39.46 -18.11 -13.15
CA ILE A 156 40.26 -18.94 -12.25
C ILE A 156 39.62 -20.32 -12.08
N LYS A 157 38.30 -20.36 -11.86
CA LYS A 157 37.56 -21.63 -11.74
C LYS A 157 37.70 -22.50 -12.99
N LYS A 158 37.55 -21.90 -14.17
CA LYS A 158 37.75 -22.62 -15.45
C LYS A 158 39.18 -23.13 -15.65
N PHE A 159 40.17 -22.43 -15.10
CA PHE A 159 41.57 -22.84 -15.20
C PHE A 159 41.91 -23.97 -14.22
N THR A 160 41.32 -23.94 -13.02
CA THR A 160 41.48 -24.99 -12.01
C THR A 160 40.72 -26.28 -12.34
N GLU A 161 39.60 -26.21 -13.05
CA GLU A 161 38.88 -27.40 -13.55
C GLU A 161 39.52 -28.06 -14.78
N ARG A 162 40.49 -27.39 -15.42
CA ARG A 162 41.19 -27.88 -16.62
C ARG A 162 42.55 -28.54 -16.32
N ASN A 163 43.07 -28.42 -15.11
CA ASN A 163 44.31 -29.07 -14.65
C ASN A 163 43.98 -30.14 -13.62
#